data_AF-A0A0S9Q8P9-F1
#
_entry.id   AF-A0A0S9Q8P9-F1
#
_cell.length_a   1.000
_cell.length_b   1.000
_cell.length_c   1.000
_cell.angle_alpha   90.00
_cell.angle_beta   90.00
_cell.angle_gamma   90.00
#
_symmetry.space_group_name_H-M   'P 1'
#
loop_
_entity.id
_entity.type
_entity.pdbx_description
1 polymer ?
#
loop_
_entity_poly.entity_id
_entity_poly.type
_entity_poly.pdbx_seq_one_letter_code
_entity_poly.pdbx_strand_id
1 'polypeptide(L)'
;MPAALAVITLGLLASGCTGFSYLSKTYVSLTPQVVTIGCKDPYEVYDQRRLRKMLIVSNSLREVTGCGIDDRLEGGDPALTRTKRFRDAARTYLDETVREDCRITGETVFTDLQTEFAYTCAGPIEPRGTKVPRLPGRNRVGL
;
A
#
# COMPACT_ATOMS: atom_id res chain seq x y z
N MET A 1 24.67 -39.62 28.35
CA MET A 1 24.07 -39.16 27.09
C MET A 1 22.64 -39.65 27.10
N PRO A 2 21.62 -38.78 27.16
CA PRO A 2 21.15 -38.13 25.93
C PRO A 2 20.58 -36.70 26.08
N ALA A 3 20.31 -36.11 24.91
CA ALA A 3 19.24 -35.18 24.60
C ALA A 3 19.32 -33.74 25.12
N ALA A 4 20.19 -32.96 24.47
CA ALA A 4 19.89 -31.56 24.18
C ALA A 4 18.73 -31.51 23.18
N LEU A 5 17.60 -30.88 23.54
CA LEU A 5 16.54 -30.44 22.61
C LEU A 5 15.47 -29.67 23.39
N ALA A 6 15.65 -28.36 23.56
CA ALA A 6 14.56 -27.43 23.87
C ALA A 6 15.05 -25.97 23.80
N VAL A 7 15.52 -25.53 22.63
CA VAL A 7 15.57 -24.09 22.33
C VAL A 7 15.10 -23.93 20.90
N ILE A 8 14.37 -22.85 20.64
CA ILE A 8 13.79 -22.40 19.36
C ILE A 8 12.28 -22.60 19.33
N THR A 9 11.55 -21.60 19.87
CA THR A 9 10.40 -20.97 19.21
C THR A 9 9.86 -19.87 20.12
N LEU A 10 10.48 -18.68 20.13
CA LEU A 10 9.85 -17.48 20.73
C LEU A 10 10.40 -16.20 20.05
N GLY A 11 10.23 -16.11 18.74
CA GLY A 11 10.77 -14.99 17.95
C GLY A 11 9.79 -14.26 17.01
N LEU A 12 8.53 -14.69 16.92
CA LEU A 12 7.60 -14.19 15.88
C LEU A 12 6.57 -13.14 16.33
N LEU A 13 6.57 -12.71 17.60
CA LEU A 13 5.54 -11.77 18.10
C LEU A 13 6.00 -10.30 18.13
N ALA A 14 7.29 -10.01 17.93
CA ALA A 14 7.81 -8.64 18.02
C ALA A 14 7.65 -7.82 16.72
N SER A 15 7.38 -8.46 15.57
CA SER A 15 7.24 -7.79 14.27
C SER A 15 5.89 -7.09 14.08
N GLY A 16 4.81 -7.60 14.70
CA GLY A 16 3.46 -7.03 14.55
C GLY A 16 3.31 -5.65 15.22
N CYS A 17 3.75 -5.53 16.48
CA CYS A 17 3.64 -4.27 17.22
C CYS A 17 4.61 -3.18 16.72
N THR A 18 5.78 -3.58 16.20
CA THR A 18 6.75 -2.64 15.64
C THR A 18 6.28 -2.09 14.30
N GLY A 19 5.66 -2.91 13.44
CA GLY A 19 5.02 -2.47 12.20
C GLY A 19 3.91 -1.45 12.46
N PHE A 20 2.99 -1.74 13.38
CA PHE A 20 1.91 -0.80 13.74
C PHE A 20 2.45 0.52 14.28
N SER A 21 3.41 0.49 15.21
CA SER A 21 4.02 1.71 15.76
C SER A 21 4.72 2.56 14.68
N TYR A 22 5.43 1.92 13.74
CA TYR A 22 6.06 2.58 12.61
C TYR A 22 5.02 3.22 11.69
N LEU A 23 3.96 2.49 11.32
CA LEU A 23 2.91 3.00 10.44
C LEU A 23 2.17 4.18 11.06
N SER A 24 1.80 4.09 12.35
CA SER A 24 1.19 5.21 13.07
C SER A 24 2.10 6.44 13.08
N LYS A 25 3.39 6.29 13.41
CA LYS A 25 4.32 7.43 13.45
C LYS A 25 4.55 8.04 12.06
N THR A 26 4.56 7.24 11.02
CA THR A 26 4.96 7.66 9.67
C THR A 26 3.80 8.22 8.84
N TYR A 27 2.59 7.69 9.02
CA TYR A 27 1.45 7.94 8.12
C TYR A 27 0.22 8.57 8.78
N VAL A 28 0.07 8.56 10.13
CA VAL A 28 -1.18 9.02 10.79
C VAL A 28 -1.50 10.50 10.54
N SER A 29 -0.49 11.32 10.29
CA SER A 29 -0.65 12.76 10.05
C SER A 29 -0.84 13.12 8.57
N LEU A 30 -0.80 12.12 7.68
CA LEU A 30 -0.96 12.33 6.24
C LEU A 30 -2.44 12.19 5.86
N THR A 31 -2.90 13.10 5.02
CA THR A 31 -4.23 12.97 4.40
C THR A 31 -4.15 11.89 3.31
N PRO A 32 -4.93 10.80 3.39
CA PRO A 32 -4.93 9.78 2.35
C PRO A 32 -5.48 10.34 1.05
N GLN A 33 -4.94 9.85 -0.07
CA GLN A 33 -5.51 10.03 -1.40
C GLN A 33 -6.15 8.72 -1.84
N VAL A 34 -7.28 8.79 -2.53
CA VAL A 34 -7.96 7.59 -3.02
C VAL A 34 -7.61 7.41 -4.49
N VAL A 35 -6.91 6.32 -4.80
CA VAL A 35 -6.70 5.86 -6.17
C VAL A 35 -7.70 4.75 -6.44
N THR A 36 -8.18 4.68 -7.67
CA THR A 36 -9.11 3.63 -8.09
C THR A 36 -8.46 2.83 -9.19
N ILE A 37 -8.28 1.53 -8.97
CA ILE A 37 -7.69 0.63 -9.97
C ILE A 37 -8.68 -0.46 -10.38
N GLY A 38 -8.46 -1.04 -11.55
CA GLY A 38 -9.26 -2.14 -12.08
C GLY A 38 -10.77 -1.84 -12.06
N CYS A 39 -11.55 -2.73 -11.45
CA CYS A 39 -13.01 -2.69 -11.41
C CYS A 39 -13.64 -1.66 -10.47
N LYS A 40 -13.05 -0.48 -10.35
CA LYS A 40 -13.48 0.58 -9.45
C LYS A 40 -13.22 0.29 -7.96
N ASP A 41 -12.22 -0.52 -7.65
CA ASP A 41 -11.80 -0.78 -6.28
C ASP A 41 -11.01 0.42 -5.74
N PRO A 42 -11.47 1.07 -4.65
CA PRO A 42 -10.78 2.20 -4.06
C PRO A 42 -9.65 1.73 -3.14
N TYR A 43 -8.47 2.31 -3.32
CA TYR A 43 -7.31 2.12 -2.44
C TYR A 43 -6.91 3.46 -1.84
N GLU A 44 -6.65 3.45 -0.54
CA GLU A 44 -6.14 4.61 0.18
C GLU A 44 -4.61 4.63 0.09
N VAL A 45 -4.06 5.75 -0.36
CA VAL A 45 -2.64 5.97 -0.56
C VAL A 45 -2.17 7.06 0.39
N TYR A 46 -1.31 6.70 1.33
CA TYR A 46 -0.63 7.63 2.22
C TYR A 46 0.79 7.84 1.70
N ASP A 47 1.04 8.95 1.02
CA ASP A 47 2.32 9.24 0.38
C ASP A 47 3.22 10.11 1.29
N GLN A 48 4.29 9.50 1.80
CA GLN A 48 5.34 10.16 2.58
C GLN A 48 6.50 10.56 1.65
N ARG A 49 6.29 11.64 0.89
CA ARG A 49 7.21 12.13 -0.15
C ARG A 49 8.63 12.37 0.32
N ARG A 50 8.79 12.86 1.56
CA ARG A 50 10.12 13.12 2.14
C ARG A 50 10.95 11.85 2.32
N LEU A 51 10.29 10.71 2.50
CA LEU A 51 10.94 9.41 2.62
C LEU A 51 10.89 8.63 1.30
N ARG A 52 10.23 9.17 0.27
CA ARG A 52 9.89 8.47 -0.98
C ARG A 52 9.27 7.09 -0.72
N LYS A 53 8.34 7.07 0.21
CA LYS A 53 7.58 5.88 0.59
C LYS A 53 6.09 6.19 0.50
N MET A 54 5.30 5.21 0.14
CA MET A 54 3.85 5.30 0.18
C MET A 54 3.27 4.04 0.79
N LEU A 55 2.26 4.20 1.62
CA LEU A 55 1.47 3.09 2.14
C LEU A 55 0.20 2.98 1.33
N ILE A 56 -0.04 1.81 0.76
CA ILE A 56 -1.29 1.44 0.12
C ILE A 56 -2.11 0.65 1.12
N VAL A 57 -3.34 1.08 1.35
CA VAL A 57 -4.30 0.44 2.25
C VAL A 57 -5.56 0.09 1.45
N SER A 58 -5.92 -1.19 1.47
CA SER A 58 -7.22 -1.63 0.95
C SER A 58 -8.26 -1.54 2.06
N ASN A 59 -9.39 -0.90 1.78
CA ASN A 59 -10.53 -0.89 2.70
C ASN A 59 -11.35 -2.18 2.46
N SER A 60 -11.03 -3.23 3.21
CA SER A 60 -11.57 -4.61 3.06
C SER A 60 -13.10 -4.71 3.11
N LEU A 61 -13.79 -3.70 3.65
CA LEU A 61 -15.26 -3.65 3.70
C LEU A 61 -15.93 -3.53 2.31
N ARG A 62 -15.17 -3.26 1.24
CA ARG A 62 -15.69 -3.16 -0.13
C ARG A 62 -15.09 -4.14 -1.15
N GLU A 63 -14.21 -5.06 -0.72
CA GLU A 63 -13.73 -6.15 -1.60
C GLU A 63 -14.83 -7.20 -1.92
N VAL A 64 -16.00 -7.12 -1.27
CA VAL A 64 -17.10 -8.11 -1.39
C VAL A 64 -17.91 -7.96 -2.69
N THR A 65 -17.77 -6.87 -3.45
CA THR A 65 -18.75 -6.52 -4.51
C THR A 65 -18.27 -6.53 -5.96
N GLY A 66 -17.13 -7.11 -6.35
CA GLY A 66 -16.88 -7.14 -7.81
C GLY A 66 -15.78 -7.98 -8.43
N CYS A 67 -14.51 -7.88 -7.99
CA CYS A 67 -13.41 -8.33 -8.88
C CYS A 67 -12.36 -9.27 -8.29
N GLY A 68 -12.50 -9.71 -7.05
CA GLY A 68 -11.79 -10.89 -6.57
C GLY A 68 -12.38 -12.22 -7.06
N ILE A 69 -13.51 -12.17 -7.78
CA ILE A 69 -14.28 -13.34 -8.19
C ILE A 69 -13.71 -13.94 -9.49
N ASP A 70 -13.38 -13.12 -10.48
CA ASP A 70 -12.81 -13.59 -11.76
C ASP A 70 -11.43 -14.24 -11.56
N ASP A 71 -10.51 -13.58 -10.84
CA ASP A 71 -9.20 -14.15 -10.49
C ASP A 71 -9.29 -15.43 -9.63
N ARG A 72 -10.32 -15.54 -8.79
CA ARG A 72 -10.60 -16.74 -7.98
C ARG A 72 -11.22 -17.86 -8.80
N LEU A 73 -11.98 -17.55 -9.85
CA LEU A 73 -12.53 -18.50 -10.81
C LEU A 73 -11.46 -19.05 -11.76
N GLU A 74 -10.43 -18.27 -12.09
CA GLU A 74 -9.29 -18.71 -12.90
C GLU A 74 -8.23 -19.51 -12.12
N GLY A 75 -8.43 -19.77 -10.82
CA GLY A 75 -7.55 -20.61 -10.01
C GLY A 75 -6.22 -19.95 -9.61
N GLY A 76 -6.12 -18.62 -9.70
CA GLY A 76 -4.96 -17.87 -9.23
C GLY A 76 -4.88 -17.79 -7.71
N ASP A 77 -3.68 -17.76 -7.15
CA ASP A 77 -3.47 -17.54 -5.70
C ASP A 77 -4.00 -16.14 -5.32
N PRO A 78 -5.02 -16.04 -4.45
CA PRO A 78 -5.62 -14.77 -4.04
C PRO A 78 -4.61 -13.79 -3.41
N ALA A 79 -3.54 -14.30 -2.81
CA ALA A 79 -2.49 -13.47 -2.22
C ALA A 79 -1.59 -12.86 -3.31
N LEU A 80 -1.23 -13.63 -4.34
CA LEU A 80 -0.41 -13.15 -5.46
C LEU A 80 -1.17 -12.11 -6.29
N THR A 81 -2.48 -12.31 -6.50
CA THR A 81 -3.32 -11.31 -7.19
C THR A 81 -3.50 -10.05 -6.35
N ARG A 82 -3.55 -10.16 -5.02
CA ARG A 82 -3.61 -8.99 -4.13
C ARG A 82 -2.31 -8.17 -4.16
N THR A 83 -1.15 -8.80 -4.03
CA THR A 83 0.14 -8.09 -4.13
C THR A 83 0.28 -7.35 -5.46
N LYS A 84 -0.12 -7.99 -6.56
CA LYS A 84 -0.17 -7.35 -7.88
C LYS A 84 -1.10 -6.12 -7.88
N ARG A 85 -2.33 -6.24 -7.36
CA ARG A 85 -3.27 -5.11 -7.24
C ARG A 85 -2.70 -3.95 -6.42
N PHE A 86 -2.04 -4.22 -5.29
CA PHE A 86 -1.43 -3.16 -4.49
C PHE A 86 -0.29 -2.44 -5.23
N ARG A 87 0.51 -3.18 -6.00
CA ARG A 87 1.56 -2.61 -6.85
C ARG A 87 0.97 -1.78 -7.99
N ASP A 88 -0.11 -2.25 -8.60
CA ASP A 88 -0.83 -1.52 -9.64
C ASP A 88 -1.42 -0.22 -9.07
N ALA A 89 -2.01 -0.25 -7.88
CA ALA A 89 -2.50 0.95 -7.18
C ALA A 89 -1.39 1.96 -6.91
N ALA A 90 -0.23 1.49 -6.42
CA ALA A 90 0.93 2.35 -6.22
C ALA A 90 1.42 2.97 -7.54
N ARG A 91 1.43 2.21 -8.64
CA ARG A 91 1.85 2.70 -9.94
C ARG A 91 0.86 3.71 -10.51
N THR A 92 -0.44 3.38 -10.52
CA THR A 92 -1.51 4.29 -10.96
C THR A 92 -1.47 5.59 -10.17
N TYR A 93 -1.27 5.54 -8.85
CA TYR A 93 -1.13 6.75 -8.05
C TYR A 93 0.05 7.63 -8.50
N LEU A 94 1.22 7.04 -8.79
CA LEU A 94 2.36 7.79 -9.32
C LEU A 94 2.05 8.39 -10.69
N ASP A 95 1.44 7.63 -11.60
CA ASP A 95 1.09 8.11 -12.94
C ASP A 95 0.07 9.27 -12.87
N GLU A 96 -1.00 9.11 -12.10
CA GLU A 96 -2.05 10.12 -11.97
C GLU A 96 -1.60 11.37 -11.19
N THR A 97 -0.55 11.28 -10.38
CA THR A 97 0.06 12.43 -9.70
C THR A 97 1.19 13.10 -10.49
N VAL A 98 1.31 12.78 -11.79
CA VAL A 98 2.32 13.32 -12.72
C VAL A 98 3.75 12.97 -12.28
N ARG A 99 3.90 11.74 -11.77
CA ARG A 99 5.14 11.15 -11.25
C ARG A 99 5.46 9.86 -11.99
N GLU A 100 5.18 9.86 -13.29
CA GLU A 100 5.40 8.75 -14.22
C GLU A 100 6.88 8.35 -14.34
N ASP A 101 7.80 9.28 -14.04
CA ASP A 101 9.24 9.05 -13.96
C ASP A 101 9.67 8.27 -12.69
N CYS A 102 8.80 8.24 -11.67
CA CYS A 102 9.09 7.53 -10.42
C CYS A 102 8.94 6.02 -10.59
N ARG A 103 9.91 5.27 -10.05
CA ARG A 103 9.94 3.79 -10.09
C ARG A 103 9.84 3.23 -8.68
N ILE A 104 9.05 2.16 -8.52
CA ILE A 104 9.00 1.38 -7.28
C ILE A 104 10.33 0.61 -7.16
N THR A 105 10.97 0.70 -6.00
CA THR A 105 12.28 0.10 -5.70
C THR A 105 12.26 -0.87 -4.54
N GLY A 106 11.20 -0.85 -3.73
CA GLY A 106 11.03 -1.76 -2.61
C GLY A 106 9.58 -1.93 -2.23
N GLU A 107 9.29 -3.05 -1.58
CA GLU A 107 7.97 -3.45 -1.11
C GLU A 107 8.10 -4.05 0.29
N THR A 108 7.20 -3.68 1.19
CA THR A 108 7.12 -4.21 2.54
C THR A 108 5.67 -4.48 2.87
N VAL A 109 5.30 -5.76 2.93
CA VAL A 109 3.97 -6.20 3.32
C VAL A 109 3.88 -6.17 4.84
N PHE A 110 3.01 -5.33 5.39
CA PHE A 110 2.76 -5.27 6.83
C PHE A 110 1.61 -6.20 7.23
N THR A 111 0.55 -6.18 6.43
CA THR A 111 -0.64 -7.04 6.60
C THR A 111 -1.24 -7.33 5.23
N ASP A 112 -2.22 -8.23 5.19
CA ASP A 112 -3.01 -8.48 3.98
C ASP A 112 -3.72 -7.23 3.43
N LEU A 113 -3.88 -6.18 4.24
CA LEU A 113 -4.58 -4.96 3.86
C LEU A 113 -3.64 -3.76 3.68
N GLN A 114 -2.35 -3.91 3.97
CA GLN A 114 -1.41 -2.80 4.06
C GLN A 114 -0.05 -3.19 3.53
N THR A 115 0.37 -2.52 2.47
CA THR A 115 1.71 -2.69 1.87
C THR A 115 2.36 -1.34 1.67
N GLU A 116 3.59 -1.18 2.15
CA GLU A 116 4.43 -0.01 1.89
C GLU A 116 5.27 -0.25 0.64
N PHE A 117 5.31 0.75 -0.25
CA PHE A 117 6.20 0.79 -1.39
C PHE A 117 7.20 1.92 -1.25
N ALA A 118 8.47 1.60 -1.43
CA ALA A 118 9.53 2.59 -1.62
C ALA A 118 9.66 2.92 -3.11
N TYR A 119 9.87 4.18 -3.45
CA TYR A 119 10.02 4.62 -4.83
C TYR A 119 11.19 5.60 -5.01
N THR A 120 11.64 5.77 -6.25
CA THR A 120 12.68 6.73 -6.62
C THR A 120 12.24 7.49 -7.86
N CYS A 121 12.35 8.82 -7.83
CA CYS A 121 12.07 9.70 -8.96
C CYS A 121 13.37 10.29 -9.50
N ALA A 122 13.39 10.68 -10.77
CA ALA A 122 14.53 11.35 -11.39
C ALA A 122 14.69 12.78 -10.84
N GLY A 123 13.58 13.43 -10.49
CA GLY A 123 13.57 14.74 -9.84
C GLY A 123 14.03 14.70 -8.36
N PRO A 124 14.43 15.86 -7.80
CA PRO A 124 14.71 15.99 -6.36
C PRO A 124 13.45 15.78 -5.51
N ILE A 125 13.62 15.48 -4.22
CA ILE A 125 12.49 15.36 -3.28
C ILE A 125 11.71 16.68 -3.24
N GLU A 126 10.38 16.62 -3.40
CA GLU A 126 9.58 17.84 -3.43
C GLU A 126 9.68 18.62 -2.10
N PRO A 127 9.86 19.96 -2.13
CA PRO A 127 9.83 20.79 -0.94
C PRO A 127 8.51 20.67 -0.16
N ARG A 128 8.56 20.91 1.15
CA ARG A 128 7.34 20.97 1.99
C ARG A 128 6.37 22.00 1.42
N GLY A 129 5.11 21.63 1.23
CA GLY A 129 4.06 22.51 0.72
C GLY A 129 3.88 22.52 -0.79
N THR A 130 4.64 21.71 -1.54
CA THR A 130 4.43 21.54 -2.99
C THR A 130 3.01 21.06 -3.27
N LYS A 131 2.22 21.88 -3.96
CA LYS A 131 0.88 21.52 -4.44
C LYS A 131 1.04 20.51 -5.56
N VAL A 132 0.87 19.23 -5.22
CA VAL A 132 0.76 18.17 -6.22
C VAL A 132 -0.70 18.08 -6.63
N PRO A 133 -0.99 17.80 -7.93
CA PRO A 133 -2.32 17.46 -8.36
C PRO A 133 -2.88 16.39 -7.43
N ARG A 134 -3.87 16.77 -6.62
CA ARG A 134 -4.64 15.76 -5.91
C ARG A 134 -5.36 14.98 -6.99
N LEU A 135 -5.39 13.66 -6.85
CA LEU A 135 -6.36 12.88 -7.59
C LEU A 135 -7.71 13.56 -7.43
N PRO A 136 -8.55 13.62 -8.48
CA PRO A 136 -9.92 14.07 -8.33
C PRO A 136 -10.62 13.07 -7.40
N GLY A 137 -10.41 13.27 -6.10
CA GLY A 137 -11.22 12.67 -5.06
C GLY A 137 -12.62 13.03 -5.50
N ARG A 138 -13.43 12.00 -5.76
CA ARG A 138 -14.82 12.20 -6.12
C ARG A 138 -15.50 12.86 -4.91
N ASN A 139 -15.37 14.18 -4.80
CA ASN A 139 -16.25 15.07 -4.05
C ASN A 139 -17.62 15.18 -4.75
N ARG A 140 -18.01 14.15 -5.53
CA ARG A 140 -19.40 13.89 -5.89
C ARG A 140 -19.96 12.84 -4.94
N VAL A 141 -19.97 13.17 -3.65
CA VAL A 141 -21.10 12.81 -2.80
C VAL A 141 -21.83 14.12 -2.59
N GLY A 142 -22.77 14.38 -3.49
CA GLY A 142 -23.49 15.65 -3.55
C GLY A 142 -24.39 15.70 -4.78
N LEU A 143 -25.46 14.90 -4.77
CA LEU A 143 -26.85 15.36 -4.95
C LEU A 143 -27.80 14.18 -4.71
#